data_AF-A0AA51DHU0-F1
#
_entry.id   AF-A0AA51DHU0-F1
#
_cell.length_a   1.000
_cell.length_b   1.000
_cell.length_c   1.000
_cell.angle_alpha   90.00
_cell.angle_beta   90.00
_cell.angle_gamma   90.00
#
_symmetry.space_group_name_H-M   'P 1'
#
loop_
_entity.id
_entity.type
_entity.pdbx_description
1 polymer ?
#
loop_
_entity_poly.entity_id
_entity_poly.type
_entity_poly.pdbx_seq_one_letter_code
_entity_poly.pdbx_strand_id
1 'polypeptide(L)'
;MKWSENLIANCISSYGNFYGANSNGMIRSSSAGVRNVTDNNYTTYLQAYTPHTIGFYFNKPICIQKYFISSHTTYSVKDWVLEGSNDSRITNLGQPEKFDGTWELLDSETKTYWNMSQRYEFIITNQKKYKAYRFIFKSSNNSSNPYAIITELGLFKGFKEYKYLLKQNTNYYSIKPEFYNNDNYNPLALKGDTIPNDNDFTIKGFDNLTLLTKTIDSKIINGIEKGRFGSGKYFEVGLDEESKRIKNNAINSNNNVIPKLTSRNSQGIIIADNGGAYGGERVGWKVFAQLNNINDDDNCFDSEGNPPYIIVNLNNFGARCFSKFTITPSRNIHYAPGEIYIYGSNDGSNYTQISHHSFLSRNSYTAGVKKEFNIDAPNIYKYYQFKFTKNSTGGSRIIVAKIEFMETCKYLIRYNSEIYTFNGTNILLLPIQTLDKSNFDNNGFSDATKITEEMWDTAFADKSNVKLLVWTDDMNRTSISMDVNIESFKPKDKLKLIHDGKFDILMK
;
A
#
# COMPACT_ATOMS: atom_id res chain seq x y z
N MET A 1 -8.88 11.54 11.29
CA MET A 1 -8.78 13.01 11.30
C MET A 1 -10.04 13.54 10.59
N LYS A 2 -10.99 14.15 11.30
CA LYS A 2 -12.21 14.72 10.67
C LYS A 2 -11.83 16.08 10.09
N TRP A 3 -11.88 16.22 8.78
CA TRP A 3 -11.42 17.41 8.03
C TRP A 3 -12.49 18.52 7.93
N SER A 4 -13.67 18.31 8.52
CA SER A 4 -14.80 19.24 8.42
C SER A 4 -14.55 20.61 9.05
N GLU A 5 -13.57 20.73 9.96
CA GLU A 5 -13.26 21.98 10.68
C GLU A 5 -12.29 22.92 9.92
N ASN A 6 -11.87 22.56 8.70
CA ASN A 6 -10.69 23.16 8.05
C ASN A 6 -10.95 23.89 6.71
N LEU A 7 -12.22 24.13 6.36
CA LEU A 7 -12.61 24.88 5.16
C LEU A 7 -12.40 26.38 5.39
N ILE A 8 -11.51 27.02 4.62
CA ILE A 8 -11.09 28.41 4.91
C ILE A 8 -11.83 29.46 4.05
N ALA A 9 -12.41 29.07 2.91
CA ALA A 9 -13.11 29.99 2.02
C ALA A 9 -14.50 29.45 1.65
N ASN A 10 -15.54 30.25 1.96
CA ASN A 10 -16.94 30.08 1.60
C ASN A 10 -17.59 31.50 1.51
N CYS A 11 -18.32 31.87 0.44
CA CYS A 11 -18.87 33.23 0.27
C CYS A 11 -20.36 33.26 -0.19
N ILE A 12 -21.10 34.32 0.19
CA ILE A 12 -22.54 34.54 0.04
C ILE A 12 -22.87 35.83 -0.78
N SER A 13 -24.02 35.81 -1.49
CA SER A 13 -24.88 36.92 -2.01
C SER A 13 -24.77 37.31 -3.50
N SER A 14 -25.71 38.12 -4.03
CA SER A 14 -26.56 38.02 -5.26
C SER A 14 -26.30 38.96 -6.49
N TYR A 15 -26.59 38.43 -7.70
CA TYR A 15 -26.62 38.96 -9.10
C TYR A 15 -25.92 40.28 -9.50
N GLY A 16 -25.09 40.20 -10.55
CA GLY A 16 -24.26 41.27 -11.14
C GLY A 16 -22.76 40.95 -11.10
N ASN A 17 -21.93 41.58 -11.95
CA ASN A 17 -20.46 41.46 -11.92
C ASN A 17 -19.91 41.89 -10.55
N PHE A 18 -19.68 40.98 -9.60
CA PHE A 18 -19.32 41.40 -8.24
C PHE A 18 -18.45 40.44 -7.43
N TYR A 19 -17.74 41.09 -6.52
CA TYR A 19 -16.74 40.66 -5.56
C TYR A 19 -17.37 39.99 -4.32
N GLY A 20 -16.95 38.78 -3.98
CA GLY A 20 -17.30 38.14 -2.72
C GLY A 20 -16.13 38.20 -1.74
N ALA A 21 -16.29 38.84 -0.59
CA ALA A 21 -15.32 38.84 0.51
C ALA A 21 -15.92 38.12 1.71
N ASN A 22 -15.19 37.17 2.29
CA ASN A 22 -15.43 36.67 3.65
C ASN A 22 -14.29 37.13 4.58
N SER A 23 -14.38 36.84 5.87
CA SER A 23 -13.37 37.23 6.86
C SER A 23 -11.95 36.69 6.58
N ASN A 24 -11.81 35.71 5.68
CA ASN A 24 -10.55 35.03 5.37
C ASN A 24 -9.97 35.37 3.97
N GLY A 25 -10.73 35.99 3.07
CA GLY A 25 -10.27 36.31 1.72
C GLY A 25 -11.37 36.69 0.72
N MET A 26 -10.96 36.97 -0.52
CA MET A 26 -11.81 37.29 -1.67
C MET A 26 -11.85 36.14 -2.69
N ILE A 27 -13.01 35.89 -3.31
CA ILE A 27 -13.20 34.90 -4.41
C ILE A 27 -13.63 35.63 -5.69
N ARG A 28 -13.06 35.24 -6.85
CA ARG A 28 -13.32 35.87 -8.17
C ARG A 28 -13.33 34.83 -9.30
N SER A 29 -14.06 35.09 -10.40
CA SER A 29 -13.88 34.36 -11.65
C SER A 29 -14.08 35.21 -12.90
N SER A 30 -13.65 34.66 -14.04
CA SER A 30 -13.79 35.26 -15.38
C SER A 30 -15.19 35.16 -16.02
N SER A 31 -16.22 34.61 -15.36
CA SER A 31 -17.59 34.55 -15.88
C SER A 31 -18.66 34.88 -14.82
N ALA A 32 -19.86 35.26 -15.28
CA ALA A 32 -21.03 35.42 -14.43
C ALA A 32 -21.45 34.05 -13.83
N GLY A 33 -21.53 33.95 -12.49
CA GLY A 33 -22.09 32.76 -11.81
C GLY A 33 -21.32 32.19 -10.60
N VAL A 34 -20.20 32.78 -10.17
CA VAL A 34 -19.29 32.23 -9.13
C VAL A 34 -19.92 32.07 -7.74
N ARG A 35 -20.99 32.83 -7.45
CA ARG A 35 -21.61 32.96 -6.11
C ARG A 35 -22.11 31.67 -5.49
N ASN A 36 -22.18 30.62 -6.29
CA ASN A 36 -23.00 29.45 -6.12
C ASN A 36 -22.17 28.17 -5.93
N VAL A 37 -20.85 28.26 -6.05
CA VAL A 37 -19.94 27.10 -5.98
C VAL A 37 -19.42 26.85 -4.56
N THR A 38 -19.91 27.60 -3.57
CA THR A 38 -19.39 27.52 -2.20
C THR A 38 -20.47 27.43 -1.12
N ASP A 39 -21.75 27.59 -1.45
CA ASP A 39 -22.84 27.80 -0.47
C ASP A 39 -23.38 26.52 0.19
N ASN A 40 -22.77 25.34 -0.05
CA ASN A 40 -23.27 24.02 0.34
C ASN A 40 -24.73 23.77 -0.12
N ASN A 41 -25.22 24.53 -1.10
CA ASN A 41 -26.61 24.47 -1.56
C ASN A 41 -26.64 23.83 -2.95
N TYR A 42 -27.19 22.62 -3.01
CA TYR A 42 -27.19 21.68 -4.14
C TYR A 42 -27.83 22.20 -5.44
N THR A 43 -28.32 23.44 -5.48
CA THR A 43 -29.16 23.96 -6.56
C THR A 43 -28.46 24.95 -7.46
N THR A 44 -27.17 25.20 -7.28
CA THR A 44 -26.51 26.29 -7.98
C THR A 44 -25.19 25.89 -8.67
N TYR A 45 -24.97 26.43 -9.88
CA TYR A 45 -23.97 25.93 -10.85
C TYR A 45 -23.18 27.08 -11.47
N LEU A 46 -21.86 26.93 -11.56
CA LEU A 46 -21.05 27.77 -12.44
C LEU A 46 -21.00 27.13 -13.83
N GLN A 47 -21.64 27.75 -14.81
CA GLN A 47 -21.53 27.39 -16.21
C GLN A 47 -20.57 28.37 -16.91
N ALA A 48 -19.45 27.86 -17.41
CA ALA A 48 -18.46 28.68 -18.10
C ALA A 48 -17.91 28.02 -19.35
N TYR A 49 -17.66 28.82 -20.40
CA TYR A 49 -16.88 28.39 -21.55
C TYR A 49 -15.44 28.12 -21.11
N THR A 50 -14.91 26.94 -21.46
CA THR A 50 -13.51 26.60 -21.21
C THR A 50 -12.60 27.17 -22.32
N PRO A 51 -11.39 27.70 -21.99
CA PRO A 51 -10.79 27.74 -20.66
C PRO A 51 -11.38 28.83 -19.76
N HIS A 52 -11.46 28.55 -18.45
CA HIS A 52 -12.01 29.47 -17.46
C HIS A 52 -11.20 29.49 -16.17
N THR A 53 -11.15 30.62 -15.47
CA THR A 53 -10.34 30.80 -14.27
C THR A 53 -11.17 31.21 -13.06
N ILE A 54 -10.99 30.49 -11.94
CA ILE A 54 -11.48 30.85 -10.61
C ILE A 54 -10.30 31.13 -9.71
N GLY A 55 -10.28 32.28 -9.03
CA GLY A 55 -9.21 32.64 -8.10
C GLY A 55 -9.67 32.96 -6.69
N PHE A 56 -8.77 32.70 -5.76
CA PHE A 56 -8.89 32.93 -4.32
C PHE A 56 -7.75 33.84 -3.89
N TYR A 57 -8.05 34.88 -3.11
CA TYR A 57 -7.07 35.80 -2.57
C TYR A 57 -7.21 35.91 -1.06
N PHE A 58 -6.13 35.67 -0.33
CA PHE A 58 -6.10 35.59 1.13
C PHE A 58 -5.39 36.80 1.72
N ASN A 59 -5.85 37.25 2.89
CA ASN A 59 -5.26 38.41 3.59
C ASN A 59 -3.79 38.19 4.01
N LYS A 60 -3.35 36.94 4.11
CA LYS A 60 -1.97 36.53 4.38
C LYS A 60 -1.62 35.28 3.58
N PRO A 61 -0.34 35.02 3.28
CA PRO A 61 0.06 33.77 2.64
C PRO A 61 -0.37 32.56 3.46
N ILE A 62 -1.07 31.63 2.83
CA ILE A 62 -1.49 30.36 3.44
C ILE A 62 -0.98 29.18 2.63
N CYS A 63 -0.77 28.03 3.27
CA CYS A 63 -0.45 26.76 2.61
C CYS A 63 -1.75 25.97 2.43
N ILE A 64 -2.11 25.67 1.20
CA ILE A 64 -3.21 24.76 0.87
C ILE A 64 -2.60 23.38 0.60
N GLN A 65 -3.12 22.36 1.27
CA GLN A 65 -2.64 20.97 1.13
C GLN A 65 -3.66 20.04 0.47
N LYS A 66 -4.91 20.49 0.36
CA LYS A 66 -5.97 19.71 -0.27
C LYS A 66 -7.01 20.64 -0.86
N TYR A 67 -7.62 20.21 -1.95
CA TYR A 67 -8.82 20.84 -2.48
C TYR A 67 -9.85 19.77 -2.86
N PHE A 68 -11.06 20.22 -3.14
CA PHE A 68 -12.10 19.36 -3.68
C PHE A 68 -12.91 20.07 -4.76
N ILE A 69 -13.43 19.29 -5.69
CA ILE A 69 -14.34 19.73 -6.75
C ILE A 69 -15.54 18.77 -6.77
N SER A 70 -16.76 19.29 -6.85
CA SER A 70 -17.98 18.51 -7.06
C SER A 70 -18.77 19.01 -8.27
N SER A 71 -19.59 18.13 -8.83
CA SER A 71 -20.51 18.45 -9.94
C SER A 71 -21.82 17.65 -9.79
N HIS A 72 -22.97 18.29 -10.03
CA HIS A 72 -24.29 17.62 -10.04
C HIS A 72 -24.76 17.21 -11.43
N THR A 73 -23.92 17.32 -12.46
CA THR A 73 -24.32 16.92 -13.81
C THR A 73 -23.24 16.10 -14.49
N THR A 74 -23.54 15.56 -15.65
CA THR A 74 -22.55 14.92 -16.52
C THR A 74 -21.70 15.94 -17.30
N TYR A 75 -22.04 17.23 -17.27
CA TYR A 75 -21.30 18.33 -17.90
C TYR A 75 -20.31 18.94 -16.91
N SER A 76 -19.21 18.27 -16.63
CA SER A 76 -18.25 18.63 -15.58
C SER A 76 -16.89 19.05 -16.14
N VAL A 77 -16.03 19.60 -15.28
CA VAL A 77 -14.65 19.92 -15.66
C VAL A 77 -13.87 18.64 -15.95
N LYS A 78 -13.15 18.62 -17.06
CA LYS A 78 -12.28 17.49 -17.42
C LYS A 78 -10.84 17.78 -17.06
N ASP A 79 -10.26 18.86 -17.56
CA ASP A 79 -8.85 19.18 -17.34
C ASP A 79 -8.74 20.48 -16.54
N TRP A 80 -7.90 20.53 -15.51
CA TRP A 80 -7.60 21.77 -14.80
C TRP A 80 -6.19 21.83 -14.24
N VAL A 81 -5.75 23.05 -13.93
CA VAL A 81 -4.53 23.30 -13.15
C VAL A 81 -4.85 24.18 -11.95
N LEU A 82 -4.13 23.96 -10.86
CA LEU A 82 -4.11 24.81 -9.68
C LEU A 82 -2.74 25.49 -9.59
N GLU A 83 -2.74 26.80 -9.43
CA GLU A 83 -1.54 27.62 -9.34
C GLU A 83 -1.58 28.53 -8.11
N GLY A 84 -0.40 28.92 -7.60
CA GLY A 84 -0.23 29.83 -6.47
C GLY A 84 0.63 31.04 -6.82
N SER A 85 0.35 32.19 -6.22
CA SER A 85 1.12 33.43 -6.39
C SER A 85 1.22 34.26 -5.10
N ASN A 86 2.35 34.95 -4.91
CA ASN A 86 2.56 35.89 -3.80
C ASN A 86 2.66 37.36 -4.26
N ASP A 87 2.80 37.59 -5.56
CA ASP A 87 2.93 38.91 -6.18
C ASP A 87 1.71 39.29 -7.01
N SER A 88 0.74 38.38 -7.18
CA SER A 88 -0.52 38.67 -7.86
C SER A 88 -1.21 39.85 -7.19
N ARG A 89 -1.55 40.83 -8.01
CA ARG A 89 -2.28 42.03 -7.63
C ARG A 89 -3.71 41.90 -8.15
N ILE A 90 -4.61 42.47 -7.39
CA ILE A 90 -5.97 42.70 -7.82
C ILE A 90 -6.03 44.18 -8.19
N THR A 91 -5.93 44.51 -9.48
CA THR A 91 -5.88 45.91 -9.96
C THR A 91 -7.15 46.30 -10.72
N ASN A 92 -7.97 47.19 -10.12
CA ASN A 92 -9.19 47.85 -10.64
C ASN A 92 -10.54 47.14 -10.46
N LEU A 93 -11.19 47.43 -9.32
CA LEU A 93 -12.54 47.00 -8.87
C LEU A 93 -13.75 47.31 -9.82
N GLY A 94 -13.58 47.43 -11.14
CA GLY A 94 -14.68 47.76 -12.06
C GLY A 94 -14.58 47.27 -13.51
N GLN A 95 -13.67 46.35 -13.87
CA GLN A 95 -13.55 45.79 -15.23
C GLN A 95 -13.26 44.28 -15.18
N PRO A 96 -13.42 43.49 -16.28
CA PRO A 96 -13.01 42.09 -16.30
C PRO A 96 -11.48 41.99 -16.18
N GLU A 97 -11.00 41.93 -14.93
CA GLU A 97 -9.59 41.97 -14.56
C GLU A 97 -8.86 40.65 -14.84
N LYS A 98 -7.59 40.77 -15.25
CA LYS A 98 -6.65 39.65 -15.38
C LYS A 98 -6.02 39.37 -14.01
N PHE A 99 -5.89 38.09 -13.65
CA PHE A 99 -4.98 37.66 -12.58
C PHE A 99 -3.53 37.90 -13.04
N ASP A 100 -2.96 39.05 -12.69
CA ASP A 100 -1.55 39.37 -12.96
C ASP A 100 -0.61 38.70 -11.93
N GLY A 101 0.69 38.83 -12.15
CA GLY A 101 1.72 38.25 -11.28
C GLY A 101 2.35 36.97 -11.83
N THR A 102 3.32 36.47 -11.08
CA THR A 102 4.01 35.20 -11.35
C THR A 102 3.27 34.08 -10.64
N TRP A 103 2.97 33.01 -11.38
CA TRP A 103 2.16 31.88 -10.91
C TRP A 103 2.98 30.60 -10.96
N GLU A 104 3.03 29.90 -9.83
CA GLU A 104 3.69 28.60 -9.69
C GLU A 104 2.64 27.50 -9.80
N LEU A 105 2.88 26.52 -10.68
CA LEU A 105 2.02 25.33 -10.79
C LEU A 105 2.10 24.50 -9.51
N LEU A 106 0.95 24.22 -8.91
CA LEU A 106 0.82 23.43 -7.69
C LEU A 106 0.25 22.04 -7.97
N ASP A 107 -0.68 21.95 -8.91
CA ASP A 107 -1.32 20.70 -9.31
C ASP A 107 -1.91 20.77 -10.72
N SER A 108 -2.06 19.62 -11.38
CA SER A 108 -2.70 19.47 -12.69
C SER A 108 -3.40 18.13 -12.77
N GLU A 109 -4.69 18.15 -13.09
CA GLU A 109 -5.53 16.95 -13.03
C GLU A 109 -6.42 16.81 -14.27
N THR A 110 -6.75 15.56 -14.59
CA THR A 110 -7.66 15.18 -15.66
C THR A 110 -8.69 14.17 -15.16
N LYS A 111 -9.97 14.48 -15.34
CA LYS A 111 -11.10 13.63 -14.96
C LYS A 111 -12.14 13.53 -16.07
N THR A 112 -12.17 12.38 -16.74
CA THR A 112 -13.10 12.14 -17.86
C THR A 112 -14.51 11.76 -17.43
N TYR A 113 -14.70 11.31 -16.19
CA TYR A 113 -15.99 10.79 -15.71
C TYR A 113 -16.35 11.30 -14.32
N TRP A 114 -17.59 11.77 -14.19
CA TRP A 114 -18.18 12.31 -12.97
C TRP A 114 -19.47 11.56 -12.66
N ASN A 115 -19.59 11.00 -11.46
CA ASN A 115 -20.88 10.56 -10.97
C ASN A 115 -21.64 11.79 -10.46
N MET A 116 -22.95 11.80 -10.71
CA MET A 116 -23.85 12.86 -10.25
C MET A 116 -23.71 13.01 -8.72
N SER A 117 -23.47 14.24 -8.25
CA SER A 117 -23.33 14.57 -6.83
C SER A 117 -22.09 13.98 -6.15
N GLN A 118 -21.12 13.45 -6.90
CA GLN A 118 -19.86 13.00 -6.34
C GLN A 118 -18.89 14.17 -6.16
N ARG A 119 -18.22 14.16 -5.01
CA ARG A 119 -17.12 15.05 -4.67
C ARG A 119 -15.80 14.32 -4.84
N TYR A 120 -14.86 14.93 -5.56
CA TYR A 120 -13.48 14.44 -5.67
C TYR A 120 -12.55 15.34 -4.87
N GLU A 121 -11.62 14.71 -4.13
CA GLU A 121 -10.62 15.40 -3.33
C GLU A 121 -9.22 15.11 -3.87
N PHE A 122 -8.36 16.13 -3.82
CA PHE A 122 -7.02 16.11 -4.39
C PHE A 122 -6.02 16.68 -3.39
N ILE A 123 -4.90 15.98 -3.20
CA ILE A 123 -3.84 16.37 -2.24
C ILE A 123 -2.74 17.12 -2.99
N ILE A 124 -2.38 18.30 -2.49
CA ILE A 124 -1.29 19.10 -3.02
C ILE A 124 -0.04 18.79 -2.20
N THR A 125 1.02 18.36 -2.87
CA THR A 125 2.30 18.05 -2.20
C THR A 125 3.13 19.31 -1.91
N ASN A 126 2.91 20.38 -2.67
CA ASN A 126 3.60 21.67 -2.49
C ASN A 126 3.23 22.32 -1.15
N GLN A 127 4.23 22.59 -0.31
CA GLN A 127 4.08 23.17 1.04
C GLN A 127 4.30 24.69 1.10
N LYS A 128 4.53 25.34 -0.05
CA LYS A 128 4.72 26.79 -0.12
C LYS A 128 3.42 27.52 0.24
N LYS A 129 3.59 28.73 0.78
CA LYS A 129 2.47 29.60 1.16
C LYS A 129 2.28 30.66 0.09
N TYR A 130 1.04 30.86 -0.34
CA TYR A 130 0.66 31.85 -1.35
C TYR A 130 -0.44 32.76 -0.84
N LYS A 131 -0.41 34.03 -1.25
CA LYS A 131 -1.50 34.99 -1.04
C LYS A 131 -2.66 34.74 -2.00
N ALA A 132 -2.37 34.30 -3.22
CA ALA A 132 -3.36 34.05 -4.25
C ALA A 132 -3.27 32.61 -4.76
N TYR A 133 -4.41 32.02 -5.07
CA TYR A 133 -4.54 30.72 -5.71
C TYR A 133 -5.50 30.85 -6.89
N ARG A 134 -5.26 30.12 -7.98
CA ARG A 134 -6.23 30.06 -9.08
C ARG A 134 -6.34 28.67 -9.67
N PHE A 135 -7.56 28.30 -10.02
CA PHE A 135 -7.86 27.17 -10.87
C PHE A 135 -8.05 27.66 -12.31
N ILE A 136 -7.43 26.99 -13.26
CA ILE A 136 -7.68 27.18 -14.68
C ILE A 136 -8.28 25.88 -15.21
N PHE A 137 -9.58 25.89 -15.50
CA PHE A 137 -10.33 24.79 -16.07
C PHE A 137 -10.19 24.84 -17.59
N LYS A 138 -9.45 23.89 -18.17
CA LYS A 138 -9.02 23.89 -19.57
C LYS A 138 -10.06 23.29 -20.52
N SER A 139 -10.88 22.35 -20.05
CA SER A 139 -11.85 21.64 -20.89
C SER A 139 -13.03 21.08 -20.07
N SER A 140 -14.15 20.82 -20.74
CA SER A 140 -15.27 20.04 -20.22
C SER A 140 -15.14 18.56 -20.61
N ASN A 141 -15.80 17.68 -19.86
CA ASN A 141 -15.91 16.26 -20.21
C ASN A 141 -16.97 15.98 -21.29
N ASN A 142 -17.68 17.01 -21.78
CA ASN A 142 -18.64 16.88 -22.86
C ASN A 142 -18.03 17.39 -24.17
N SER A 143 -17.77 16.49 -25.11
CA SER A 143 -17.16 16.81 -26.41
C SER A 143 -18.01 17.73 -27.30
N SER A 144 -19.32 17.78 -27.06
CA SER A 144 -20.27 18.55 -27.89
C SER A 144 -20.56 19.93 -27.30
N ASN A 145 -20.08 20.21 -26.08
CA ASN A 145 -20.39 21.45 -25.38
C ASN A 145 -19.22 21.93 -24.51
N PRO A 146 -18.62 23.10 -24.80
CA PRO A 146 -17.47 23.63 -24.05
C PRO A 146 -17.82 24.10 -22.63
N TYR A 147 -19.10 24.05 -22.24
CA TYR A 147 -19.52 24.37 -20.88
C TYR A 147 -19.09 23.29 -19.88
N ALA A 148 -18.44 23.71 -18.80
CA ALA A 148 -18.21 22.89 -17.63
C ALA A 148 -19.03 23.41 -16.45
N ILE A 149 -19.60 22.49 -15.67
CA ILE A 149 -20.37 22.78 -14.46
C ILE A 149 -19.62 22.31 -13.23
N ILE A 150 -19.36 23.27 -12.34
CA ILE A 150 -18.86 23.03 -10.99
C ILE A 150 -19.97 23.38 -10.01
N THR A 151 -20.24 22.47 -9.09
CA THR A 151 -21.21 22.66 -8.00
C THR A 151 -20.51 23.11 -6.74
N GLU A 152 -19.41 22.48 -6.35
CA GLU A 152 -18.63 22.94 -5.20
C GLU A 152 -17.14 22.94 -5.51
N LEU A 153 -16.44 23.94 -4.98
CA LEU A 153 -14.99 24.06 -5.02
C LEU A 153 -14.53 24.56 -3.64
N GLY A 154 -13.64 23.82 -3.01
CA GLY A 154 -13.10 24.24 -1.72
C GLY A 154 -11.63 23.93 -1.54
N LEU A 155 -10.98 24.77 -0.73
CA LEU A 155 -9.57 24.69 -0.38
C LEU A 155 -9.44 24.41 1.12
N PHE A 156 -8.56 23.46 1.47
CA PHE A 156 -8.23 23.11 2.85
C PHE A 156 -6.83 23.58 3.22
N LYS A 157 -6.74 24.21 4.39
CA LYS A 157 -5.45 24.57 4.97
C LYS A 157 -4.68 23.30 5.31
N GLY A 158 -3.38 23.33 5.07
CA GLY A 158 -2.48 22.46 5.81
C GLY A 158 -2.38 22.86 7.27
N PHE A 159 -2.72 21.96 8.19
CA PHE A 159 -2.23 22.07 9.55
C PHE A 159 -0.81 21.54 9.59
N LYS A 160 0.05 22.21 10.38
CA LYS A 160 1.30 21.56 10.79
C LYS A 160 0.90 20.29 11.53
N GLU A 161 1.42 19.15 11.10
CA GLU A 161 1.40 17.96 11.95
C GLU A 161 2.20 18.31 13.19
N TYR A 162 1.50 18.49 14.31
CA TYR A 162 2.18 18.67 15.58
C TYR A 162 2.90 17.37 15.92
N LYS A 163 4.20 17.48 16.18
CA LYS A 163 4.97 16.38 16.76
C LYS A 163 5.05 16.61 18.26
N TYR A 164 4.81 15.56 19.03
CA TYR A 164 4.80 15.57 20.48
C TYR A 164 6.00 14.83 21.04
N LEU A 165 6.57 15.36 22.12
CA LEU A 165 7.51 14.67 23.00
C LEU A 165 7.00 14.79 24.43
N LEU A 166 7.29 13.79 25.25
CA LEU A 166 6.99 13.85 26.68
C LEU A 166 8.23 14.36 27.43
N LYS A 167 8.04 15.13 28.49
CA LYS A 167 9.12 15.55 29.38
C LYS A 167 8.78 15.21 30.82
N GLN A 168 9.78 14.77 31.55
CA GLN A 168 9.72 14.59 32.99
C GLN A 168 11.05 15.02 33.58
N ASN A 169 11.02 15.99 34.51
CA ASN A 169 12.21 16.64 35.03
C ASN A 169 13.07 17.22 33.88
N THR A 170 14.32 16.78 33.76
CA THR A 170 15.26 17.18 32.71
C THR A 170 15.26 16.26 31.49
N ASN A 171 14.49 15.17 31.54
CA ASN A 171 14.51 14.11 30.52
C ASN A 171 13.32 14.19 29.58
N TYR A 172 13.54 13.70 28.37
CA TYR A 172 12.54 13.67 27.29
C TYR A 172 12.30 12.23 26.85
N TYR A 173 11.06 11.92 26.46
CA TYR A 173 10.63 10.57 26.13
C TYR A 173 9.77 10.58 24.86
N SER A 174 9.80 9.46 24.15
CA SER A 174 8.90 9.17 23.03
C SER A 174 8.08 7.94 23.37
N ILE A 175 6.84 7.88 22.87
CA ILE A 175 6.02 6.66 22.94
C ILE A 175 6.20 5.76 21.72
N LYS A 176 7.10 6.12 20.80
CA LYS A 176 7.42 5.29 19.65
C LYS A 176 8.11 4.00 20.12
N PRO A 177 7.70 2.80 19.63
CA PRO A 177 8.19 1.52 20.13
C PRO A 177 9.71 1.35 20.07
N GLU A 178 10.39 1.97 19.10
CA GLU A 178 11.84 1.89 18.96
C GLU A 178 12.64 2.55 20.12
N PHE A 179 11.98 3.31 21.00
CA PHE A 179 12.60 3.89 22.20
C PHE A 179 12.17 3.18 23.51
N TYR A 180 11.50 2.03 23.37
CA TYR A 180 11.12 1.16 24.47
C TYR A 180 12.19 0.08 24.70
N ASN A 181 12.60 -0.14 25.95
CA ASN A 181 13.49 -1.24 26.30
C ASN A 181 13.11 -1.80 27.68
N ASN A 182 13.14 -3.13 27.83
CA ASN A 182 12.84 -3.84 29.08
C ASN A 182 11.58 -3.30 29.77
N ASP A 183 10.47 -3.27 29.06
CA ASP A 183 9.22 -2.77 29.56
C ASP A 183 9.14 -1.29 30.00
N ASN A 184 10.11 -0.45 29.63
CA ASN A 184 10.15 0.95 30.08
C ASN A 184 10.55 1.93 28.97
N TYR A 185 10.02 3.16 29.08
CA TYR A 185 10.42 4.27 28.22
C TYR A 185 11.76 4.85 28.69
N ASN A 186 12.75 4.84 27.81
CA ASN A 186 14.07 5.38 28.12
C ASN A 186 14.15 6.87 27.79
N PRO A 187 14.91 7.66 28.58
CA PRO A 187 15.25 9.02 28.20
C PRO A 187 15.89 9.08 26.81
N LEU A 188 15.43 10.01 25.98
CA LEU A 188 15.95 10.25 24.65
C LEU A 188 17.29 10.99 24.73
N ALA A 189 18.31 10.47 24.03
CA ALA A 189 19.52 11.23 23.74
C ALA A 189 19.21 12.31 22.71
N LEU A 190 19.22 13.59 23.07
CA LEU A 190 18.89 14.70 22.17
C LEU A 190 20.10 15.11 21.30
N LYS A 191 19.85 15.58 20.08
CA LYS A 191 20.92 16.13 19.22
C LYS A 191 21.27 17.59 19.54
N GLY A 192 20.35 18.35 20.11
CA GLY A 192 20.49 19.79 20.38
C GLY A 192 20.82 20.13 21.84
N ASP A 193 21.70 19.36 22.48
CA ASP A 193 22.06 19.48 23.90
C ASP A 193 20.88 19.18 24.86
N THR A 194 20.43 20.17 25.65
CA THR A 194 19.50 19.99 26.77
C THR A 194 18.03 20.22 26.41
N ILE A 195 17.72 20.74 25.21
CA ILE A 195 16.36 21.05 24.76
C ILE A 195 16.14 20.44 23.36
N PRO A 196 15.00 19.76 23.10
CA PRO A 196 14.74 19.15 21.78
C PRO A 196 14.68 20.19 20.66
N ASN A 197 15.40 19.92 19.56
CA ASN A 197 15.35 20.74 18.35
C ASN A 197 14.34 20.17 17.31
N ASP A 198 14.18 20.84 16.16
CA ASP A 198 13.26 20.38 15.08
C ASP A 198 13.52 18.94 14.64
N ASN A 199 14.78 18.54 14.59
CA ASN A 199 15.16 17.21 14.17
C ASN A 199 14.77 16.16 15.23
N ASP A 200 14.87 16.48 16.52
CA ASP A 200 14.39 15.60 17.59
C ASP A 200 12.88 15.36 17.50
N PHE A 201 12.08 16.41 17.28
CA PHE A 201 10.63 16.26 17.07
C PHE A 201 10.31 15.47 15.80
N THR A 202 11.02 15.71 14.71
CA THR A 202 10.78 15.03 13.42
C THR A 202 11.07 13.53 13.51
N ILE A 203 12.20 13.16 14.13
CA ILE A 203 12.64 11.76 14.20
C ILE A 203 11.94 11.03 15.35
N LYS A 204 11.87 11.64 16.53
CA LYS A 204 11.48 10.98 17.78
C LYS A 204 10.08 11.36 18.25
N GLY A 205 9.50 12.45 17.74
CA GLY A 205 8.16 12.87 18.12
C GLY A 205 7.07 11.96 17.57
N PHE A 206 5.92 11.93 18.23
CA PHE A 206 4.72 11.20 17.81
C PHE A 206 3.60 12.19 17.49
N ASP A 207 2.63 11.79 16.67
CA ASP A 207 1.79 12.76 15.95
C ASP A 207 0.42 12.98 16.59
N ASN A 208 0.10 12.17 17.61
CA ASN A 208 -1.25 12.09 18.14
C ASN A 208 -1.26 11.68 19.61
N LEU A 209 -1.76 12.57 20.47
CA LEU A 209 -1.87 12.32 21.91
C LEU A 209 -2.79 11.16 22.27
N THR A 210 -3.76 10.82 21.41
CA THR A 210 -4.63 9.64 21.65
C THR A 210 -3.86 8.32 21.65
N LEU A 211 -2.63 8.29 21.11
CA LEU A 211 -1.76 7.13 21.17
C LEU A 211 -1.34 6.80 22.62
N LEU A 212 -1.34 7.78 23.54
CA LEU A 212 -1.00 7.55 24.95
C LEU A 212 -1.97 6.60 25.66
N THR A 213 -3.23 6.57 25.21
CA THR A 213 -4.31 5.77 25.80
C THR A 213 -4.70 4.58 24.95
N LYS A 214 -4.12 4.46 23.74
CA LYS A 214 -4.37 3.33 22.83
C LYS A 214 -3.71 2.08 23.38
N THR A 215 -4.47 1.00 23.47
CA THR A 215 -3.93 -0.32 23.81
C THR A 215 -2.98 -0.79 22.71
N ILE A 216 -1.80 -1.24 23.12
CA ILE A 216 -0.80 -1.92 22.30
C ILE A 216 -0.78 -3.36 22.79
N ASP A 217 -0.99 -4.31 21.87
CA ASP A 217 -1.04 -5.76 22.12
C ASP A 217 -0.05 -6.53 21.23
N SER A 218 0.73 -5.79 20.44
CA SER A 218 1.63 -6.35 19.44
C SER A 218 2.79 -5.40 19.12
N LYS A 219 3.92 -5.95 18.67
CA LYS A 219 5.10 -5.21 18.23
C LYS A 219 5.70 -5.80 16.97
N ILE A 220 6.38 -4.95 16.21
CA ILE A 220 7.15 -5.36 15.04
C ILE A 220 8.61 -5.59 15.45
N ILE A 221 9.12 -6.78 15.16
CA ILE A 221 10.54 -7.12 15.27
C ILE A 221 11.14 -7.25 13.88
N ASN A 222 12.30 -6.63 13.67
CA ASN A 222 12.97 -6.63 12.37
C ASN A 222 14.09 -7.68 12.35
N GLY A 223 14.23 -8.38 11.23
CA GLY A 223 15.35 -9.29 11.03
C GLY A 223 16.58 -8.60 10.48
N ILE A 224 17.74 -9.17 10.81
CA ILE A 224 19.06 -8.72 10.36
C ILE A 224 19.57 -9.70 9.31
N GLU A 225 19.93 -9.23 8.11
CA GLU A 225 20.60 -10.07 7.11
C GLU A 225 21.96 -10.52 7.64
N LYS A 226 22.20 -11.83 7.70
CA LYS A 226 23.43 -12.43 8.20
C LYS A 226 24.31 -13.02 7.10
N GLY A 227 23.77 -13.15 5.89
CA GLY A 227 24.51 -13.61 4.73
C GLY A 227 23.68 -14.49 3.82
N ARG A 228 24.35 -15.46 3.19
CA ARG A 228 23.77 -16.32 2.15
C ARG A 228 24.12 -17.77 2.42
N PHE A 229 23.17 -18.66 2.17
CA PHE A 229 23.39 -20.11 2.13
C PHE A 229 22.92 -20.65 0.79
N GLY A 230 23.86 -21.14 -0.01
CA GLY A 230 23.61 -21.58 -1.37
C GLY A 230 22.96 -20.47 -2.20
N SER A 231 21.76 -20.74 -2.70
CA SER A 231 21.00 -19.85 -3.57
C SER A 231 20.09 -18.85 -2.84
N GLY A 232 20.07 -18.85 -1.50
CA GLY A 232 19.17 -18.02 -0.71
C GLY A 232 19.87 -17.13 0.32
N LYS A 233 19.11 -16.15 0.83
CA LYS A 233 19.50 -15.24 1.91
C LYS A 233 19.07 -15.76 3.27
N TYR A 234 19.84 -15.40 4.28
CA TYR A 234 19.62 -15.76 5.66
C TYR A 234 19.52 -14.52 6.54
N PHE A 235 18.48 -14.50 7.38
CA PHE A 235 18.20 -13.46 8.34
C PHE A 235 18.04 -14.04 9.75
N GLU A 236 18.42 -13.26 10.77
CA GLU A 236 18.12 -13.55 12.17
C GLU A 236 17.07 -12.57 12.70
N VAL A 237 15.99 -13.10 13.27
CA VAL A 237 14.98 -12.33 14.00
C VAL A 237 15.08 -12.69 15.48
N GLY A 238 15.47 -11.75 16.34
CA GLY A 238 15.54 -11.98 17.78
C GLY A 238 14.17 -11.89 18.43
N LEU A 239 13.86 -12.85 19.31
CA LEU A 239 12.74 -12.75 20.25
C LEU A 239 13.24 -12.22 21.59
N ASP A 240 12.31 -11.84 22.47
CA ASP A 240 12.56 -11.39 23.83
C ASP A 240 11.45 -11.88 24.77
N GLU A 241 11.57 -11.62 26.08
CA GLU A 241 10.60 -12.10 27.08
C GLU A 241 9.17 -11.61 26.84
N GLU A 242 9.01 -10.43 26.25
CA GLU A 242 7.68 -9.89 25.95
C GLU A 242 7.02 -10.61 24.76
N SER A 243 7.81 -11.36 23.97
CA SER A 243 7.35 -12.04 22.76
C SER A 243 6.53 -13.29 23.08
N LYS A 244 5.21 -13.20 22.92
CA LYS A 244 4.29 -14.32 23.22
C LYS A 244 4.07 -15.25 22.04
N ARG A 245 3.65 -14.69 20.91
CA ARG A 245 3.30 -15.46 19.71
C ARG A 245 3.53 -14.63 18.46
N ILE A 246 4.14 -15.24 17.45
CA ILE A 246 4.29 -14.65 16.12
C ILE A 246 2.93 -14.64 15.40
N LYS A 247 2.49 -13.46 14.94
CA LYS A 247 1.19 -13.25 14.27
C LYS A 247 1.28 -13.44 12.77
N ASN A 248 2.43 -13.14 12.17
CA ASN A 248 2.69 -13.32 10.75
C ASN A 248 4.09 -13.86 10.50
N ASN A 249 4.23 -14.56 9.38
CA ASN A 249 5.52 -15.04 8.90
C ASN A 249 6.36 -13.86 8.34
N ALA A 250 7.69 -13.97 8.40
CA ALA A 250 8.63 -12.93 7.94
C ALA A 250 8.44 -12.52 6.47
N ILE A 251 7.96 -13.48 5.68
CA ILE A 251 7.38 -13.24 4.38
C ILE A 251 5.90 -13.58 4.51
N ASN A 252 5.04 -12.68 4.05
CA ASN A 252 3.62 -12.99 3.86
C ASN A 252 3.52 -14.11 2.82
N SER A 253 3.63 -15.36 3.27
CA SER A 253 3.57 -16.59 2.48
C SER A 253 2.25 -16.79 1.72
N ASN A 254 1.33 -15.82 1.85
CA ASN A 254 -0.02 -15.83 1.29
C ASN A 254 -0.26 -14.67 0.30
N ASN A 255 0.72 -13.80 0.06
CA ASN A 255 0.59 -12.69 -0.89
C ASN A 255 1.22 -13.05 -2.23
N ASN A 256 0.52 -12.71 -3.31
CA ASN A 256 1.07 -12.84 -4.65
C ASN A 256 2.36 -12.01 -4.80
N VAL A 257 3.46 -12.67 -5.14
CA VAL A 257 4.76 -12.01 -5.38
C VAL A 257 4.77 -11.31 -6.74
N ILE A 258 3.98 -11.81 -7.69
CA ILE A 258 3.86 -11.16 -9.00
C ILE A 258 3.04 -9.86 -8.85
N PRO A 259 3.59 -8.70 -9.23
CA PRO A 259 2.86 -7.44 -9.18
C PRO A 259 1.67 -7.47 -10.15
N LYS A 260 0.71 -6.58 -9.91
CA LYS A 260 -0.41 -6.38 -10.83
C LYS A 260 0.11 -6.01 -12.22
N LEU A 261 -0.18 -6.84 -13.21
CA LEU A 261 0.15 -6.56 -14.60
C LEU A 261 -0.96 -5.75 -15.28
N THR A 262 -0.57 -4.83 -16.16
CA THR A 262 -1.51 -4.01 -16.95
C THR A 262 -1.44 -4.31 -18.45
N SER A 263 -0.46 -5.11 -18.87
CA SER A 263 -0.27 -5.56 -20.24
C SER A 263 0.63 -6.81 -20.27
N ARG A 264 0.86 -7.37 -21.47
CA ARG A 264 1.81 -8.48 -21.70
C ARG A 264 3.24 -8.18 -21.28
N ASN A 265 3.62 -6.90 -21.21
CA ASN A 265 4.93 -6.45 -20.77
C ASN A 265 4.77 -5.26 -19.83
N SER A 266 4.80 -5.54 -18.53
CA SER A 266 4.68 -4.51 -17.49
C SER A 266 5.43 -4.95 -16.24
N GLN A 267 5.91 -3.98 -15.45
CA GLN A 267 6.60 -4.26 -14.17
C GLN A 267 7.83 -5.17 -14.30
N GLY A 268 8.53 -5.15 -15.44
CA GLY A 268 9.69 -6.02 -15.69
C GLY A 268 9.35 -7.49 -15.96
N ILE A 269 8.07 -7.82 -16.16
CA ILE A 269 7.57 -9.17 -16.41
C ILE A 269 6.98 -9.23 -17.83
N ILE A 270 7.33 -10.28 -18.56
CA ILE A 270 6.79 -10.56 -19.89
C ILE A 270 5.97 -11.85 -19.83
N ILE A 271 4.77 -11.80 -20.39
CA ILE A 271 3.87 -12.97 -20.49
C ILE A 271 3.77 -13.42 -21.95
N ALA A 272 4.17 -14.67 -22.20
CA ALA A 272 3.94 -15.37 -23.45
C ALA A 272 2.92 -16.49 -23.22
N ASP A 273 1.98 -16.67 -24.14
CA ASP A 273 0.93 -17.67 -24.04
C ASP A 273 0.44 -18.04 -25.44
N ASN A 274 -0.29 -19.13 -25.54
CA ASN A 274 -1.08 -19.51 -26.72
C ASN A 274 -2.58 -19.29 -26.47
N GLY A 275 -2.95 -18.24 -25.73
CA GLY A 275 -4.35 -17.87 -25.50
C GLY A 275 -5.02 -17.31 -26.75
N GLY A 276 -6.35 -17.46 -26.86
CA GLY A 276 -7.13 -16.81 -27.92
C GLY A 276 -8.16 -17.67 -28.65
N ALA A 277 -8.93 -18.51 -27.96
CA ALA A 277 -10.03 -19.23 -28.61
C ALA A 277 -11.13 -18.29 -29.18
N TYR A 278 -11.28 -17.06 -28.66
CA TYR A 278 -12.38 -16.14 -28.99
C TYR A 278 -11.97 -14.66 -29.17
N GLY A 279 -10.82 -14.40 -29.80
CA GLY A 279 -10.34 -13.03 -30.05
C GLY A 279 -9.41 -12.50 -28.97
N GLY A 280 -8.55 -11.55 -29.34
CA GLY A 280 -7.32 -11.15 -28.64
C GLY A 280 -7.44 -10.56 -27.23
N GLU A 281 -8.61 -10.66 -26.59
CA GLU A 281 -8.87 -10.12 -25.27
C GLU A 281 -8.64 -11.13 -24.13
N ARG A 282 -8.73 -12.45 -24.36
CA ARG A 282 -8.60 -13.49 -23.31
C ARG A 282 -7.20 -14.10 -23.24
N VAL A 283 -6.26 -13.31 -22.73
CA VAL A 283 -4.81 -13.55 -22.86
C VAL A 283 -4.12 -13.77 -21.51
N GLY A 284 -2.95 -14.44 -21.53
CA GLY A 284 -2.28 -14.94 -20.33
C GLY A 284 -1.95 -13.90 -19.28
N TRP A 285 -1.66 -12.64 -19.65
CA TRP A 285 -1.31 -11.61 -18.66
C TRP A 285 -2.48 -11.21 -17.75
N LYS A 286 -3.73 -11.41 -18.18
CA LYS A 286 -4.93 -11.04 -17.40
C LYS A 286 -5.05 -11.83 -16.10
N VAL A 287 -4.50 -13.04 -16.04
CA VAL A 287 -4.50 -13.85 -14.80
C VAL A 287 -3.69 -13.20 -13.67
N PHE A 288 -2.87 -12.18 -13.98
CA PHE A 288 -2.07 -11.40 -13.03
C PHE A 288 -2.58 -9.95 -12.88
N ALA A 289 -3.67 -9.56 -13.53
CA ALA A 289 -4.13 -8.17 -13.59
C ALA A 289 -4.96 -7.70 -12.39
N GLN A 290 -5.18 -8.56 -11.39
CA GLN A 290 -5.99 -8.28 -10.18
C GLN A 290 -7.27 -7.49 -10.49
N LEU A 291 -8.13 -8.08 -11.34
CA LEU A 291 -9.38 -7.46 -11.78
C LEU A 291 -10.48 -7.71 -10.73
N ASN A 292 -11.32 -6.70 -10.51
CA ASN A 292 -12.36 -6.72 -9.47
C ASN A 292 -13.50 -7.71 -9.77
N ASN A 293 -13.62 -8.18 -11.01
CA ASN A 293 -14.68 -9.09 -11.44
C ASN A 293 -14.09 -10.41 -11.98
N ILE A 294 -13.71 -11.29 -11.06
CA ILE A 294 -13.16 -12.64 -11.35
C ILE A 294 -14.21 -13.56 -12.00
N ASN A 295 -15.50 -13.19 -11.93
CA ASN A 295 -16.62 -13.93 -12.49
C ASN A 295 -16.93 -13.59 -13.96
N ASP A 296 -16.18 -12.66 -14.55
CA ASP A 296 -16.33 -12.27 -15.94
C ASP A 296 -15.34 -13.04 -16.83
N ASP A 297 -15.88 -13.81 -17.78
CA ASP A 297 -15.08 -14.62 -18.71
C ASP A 297 -14.29 -13.74 -19.70
N ASP A 298 -14.54 -12.42 -19.77
CA ASP A 298 -13.73 -11.51 -20.58
C ASP A 298 -12.44 -11.08 -19.88
N ASN A 299 -12.29 -11.40 -18.59
CA ASN A 299 -11.16 -11.03 -17.74
C ASN A 299 -10.28 -12.22 -17.32
N CYS A 300 -10.17 -13.23 -18.19
CA CYS A 300 -9.44 -14.47 -17.92
C CYS A 300 -8.47 -14.84 -19.04
N PHE A 301 -7.64 -15.85 -18.78
CA PHE A 301 -7.00 -16.63 -19.83
C PHE A 301 -7.99 -17.70 -20.32
N ASP A 302 -8.25 -17.75 -21.62
CA ASP A 302 -9.12 -18.73 -22.27
C ASP A 302 -8.42 -19.25 -23.53
N SER A 303 -8.13 -20.54 -23.54
CA SER A 303 -7.42 -21.18 -24.64
C SER A 303 -8.00 -22.56 -24.91
N GLU A 304 -8.11 -22.88 -26.18
CA GLU A 304 -8.50 -24.19 -26.69
C GLU A 304 -7.44 -24.58 -27.71
N GLY A 305 -6.74 -25.70 -27.49
CA GLY A 305 -5.57 -26.05 -28.31
C GLY A 305 -4.66 -27.09 -27.68
N ASN A 306 -3.47 -27.30 -28.27
CA ASN A 306 -2.60 -28.43 -27.97
C ASN A 306 -1.24 -28.02 -27.40
N PRO A 307 -1.00 -28.22 -26.09
CA PRO A 307 -1.88 -27.86 -24.98
C PRO A 307 -1.75 -26.35 -24.61
N PRO A 308 -2.76 -25.75 -23.96
CA PRO A 308 -2.66 -24.39 -23.44
C PRO A 308 -1.48 -24.19 -22.50
N TYR A 309 -0.80 -23.04 -22.62
CA TYR A 309 0.28 -22.67 -21.73
C TYR A 309 0.34 -21.17 -21.44
N ILE A 310 0.93 -20.83 -20.29
CA ILE A 310 1.33 -19.48 -19.91
C ILE A 310 2.80 -19.54 -19.47
N ILE A 311 3.66 -18.73 -20.08
CA ILE A 311 5.04 -18.53 -19.71
C ILE A 311 5.17 -17.16 -19.04
N VAL A 312 5.66 -17.15 -17.81
CA VAL A 312 6.01 -15.97 -17.04
C VAL A 312 7.52 -15.78 -17.13
N ASN A 313 7.95 -14.71 -17.79
CA ASN A 313 9.35 -14.31 -17.89
C ASN A 313 9.65 -13.19 -16.89
N LEU A 314 10.52 -13.50 -15.93
CA LEU A 314 10.97 -12.66 -14.83
C LEU A 314 12.35 -12.05 -15.07
N ASN A 315 12.92 -12.14 -16.28
CA ASN A 315 14.33 -11.78 -16.51
C ASN A 315 14.66 -10.34 -16.08
N ASN A 316 13.73 -9.39 -16.26
CA ASN A 316 13.88 -7.99 -15.81
C ASN A 316 13.29 -7.72 -14.41
N PHE A 317 12.62 -8.69 -13.82
CA PHE A 317 12.07 -8.66 -12.45
C PHE A 317 12.99 -9.38 -11.43
N GLY A 318 13.99 -10.10 -11.92
CA GLY A 318 14.89 -10.97 -11.17
C GLY A 318 14.38 -12.40 -11.10
N ALA A 319 15.29 -13.37 -11.20
CA ALA A 319 14.96 -14.78 -11.02
C ALA A 319 14.39 -15.03 -9.62
N ARG A 320 13.36 -15.87 -9.51
CA ARG A 320 12.64 -16.16 -8.26
C ARG A 320 12.51 -17.64 -8.07
N CYS A 321 12.37 -18.08 -6.82
CA CYS A 321 11.92 -19.42 -6.50
C CYS A 321 10.52 -19.32 -5.89
N PHE A 322 9.56 -19.94 -6.54
CA PHE A 322 8.21 -20.05 -6.00
C PHE A 322 8.02 -21.45 -5.43
N SER A 323 7.37 -21.53 -4.28
CA SER A 323 7.10 -22.78 -3.59
C SER A 323 5.62 -23.12 -3.54
N LYS A 324 4.75 -22.15 -3.82
CA LYS A 324 3.32 -22.35 -3.98
C LYS A 324 2.75 -21.47 -5.08
N PHE A 325 1.61 -21.88 -5.59
CA PHE A 325 0.78 -21.05 -6.44
C PHE A 325 -0.70 -21.23 -6.09
N THR A 326 -1.53 -20.26 -6.47
CA THR A 326 -2.98 -20.43 -6.49
C THR A 326 -3.53 -20.38 -7.90
N ILE A 327 -4.64 -21.08 -8.11
CA ILE A 327 -5.51 -20.91 -9.27
C ILE A 327 -6.88 -20.48 -8.76
N THR A 328 -7.41 -19.39 -9.33
CA THR A 328 -8.82 -19.04 -9.19
C THR A 328 -9.52 -19.30 -10.52
N PRO A 329 -10.52 -20.20 -10.57
CA PRO A 329 -11.29 -20.44 -11.78
C PRO A 329 -12.22 -19.26 -12.06
N SER A 330 -12.63 -19.09 -13.33
CA SER A 330 -13.70 -18.16 -13.68
C SER A 330 -15.06 -18.69 -13.20
N ARG A 331 -16.15 -18.03 -13.62
CA ARG A 331 -17.52 -18.54 -13.41
C ARG A 331 -17.71 -19.95 -13.97
N ASN A 332 -17.05 -20.27 -15.09
CA ASN A 332 -17.19 -21.56 -15.74
C ASN A 332 -16.14 -22.58 -15.26
N ILE A 333 -16.41 -23.17 -14.09
CA ILE A 333 -15.53 -24.16 -13.46
C ILE A 333 -15.32 -25.45 -14.28
N HIS A 334 -16.13 -25.70 -15.32
CA HIS A 334 -15.95 -26.86 -16.20
C HIS A 334 -14.65 -26.78 -17.00
N TYR A 335 -14.23 -25.56 -17.34
CA TYR A 335 -13.00 -25.31 -18.07
C TYR A 335 -11.82 -24.99 -17.15
N ALA A 336 -12.00 -25.06 -15.82
CA ALA A 336 -10.89 -24.92 -14.89
C ALA A 336 -9.84 -26.04 -15.13
N PRO A 337 -8.55 -25.80 -14.86
CA PRO A 337 -7.52 -26.80 -15.07
C PRO A 337 -7.77 -28.11 -14.30
N GLY A 338 -7.84 -29.21 -15.03
CA GLY A 338 -7.93 -30.58 -14.51
C GLY A 338 -6.57 -31.22 -14.27
N GLU A 339 -5.56 -30.72 -14.99
CA GLU A 339 -4.17 -31.13 -14.91
C GLU A 339 -3.23 -29.97 -15.23
N ILE A 340 -2.20 -29.80 -14.41
CA ILE A 340 -1.24 -28.70 -14.48
C ILE A 340 0.17 -29.27 -14.38
N TYR A 341 1.01 -28.93 -15.35
CA TYR A 341 2.46 -29.13 -15.29
C TYR A 341 3.13 -27.78 -15.15
N ILE A 342 4.13 -27.70 -14.27
CA ILE A 342 4.93 -26.49 -14.09
C ILE A 342 6.36 -26.80 -14.45
N TYR A 343 6.97 -25.93 -15.25
CA TYR A 343 8.35 -26.02 -15.66
C TYR A 343 9.11 -24.74 -15.32
N GLY A 344 10.39 -24.88 -15.02
CA GLY A 344 11.33 -23.78 -14.82
C GLY A 344 12.42 -23.75 -15.88
N SER A 345 12.87 -22.56 -16.28
CA SER A 345 14.03 -22.36 -17.15
C SER A 345 14.83 -21.10 -16.76
N ASN A 346 16.14 -21.11 -17.04
CA ASN A 346 17.03 -19.96 -16.87
C ASN A 346 17.57 -19.41 -18.19
N ASP A 347 17.35 -20.10 -19.31
CA ASP A 347 17.74 -19.67 -20.67
C ASP A 347 16.54 -19.39 -21.58
N GLY A 348 15.31 -19.71 -21.13
CA GLY A 348 14.07 -19.52 -21.88
C GLY A 348 13.85 -20.55 -23.00
N SER A 349 14.73 -21.56 -23.12
CA SER A 349 14.66 -22.59 -24.17
C SER A 349 14.60 -24.00 -23.59
N ASN A 350 15.39 -24.28 -22.56
CA ASN A 350 15.44 -25.58 -21.88
C ASN A 350 14.63 -25.52 -20.60
N TYR A 351 13.49 -26.22 -20.58
CA TYR A 351 12.56 -26.24 -19.46
C TYR A 351 12.64 -27.56 -18.69
N THR A 352 12.80 -27.48 -17.37
CA THR A 352 12.79 -28.63 -16.46
C THR A 352 11.46 -28.67 -15.72
N GLN A 353 10.80 -29.83 -15.67
CA GLN A 353 9.57 -29.98 -14.90
C GLN A 353 9.86 -29.87 -13.40
N ILE A 354 9.08 -29.07 -12.69
CA ILE A 354 9.23 -28.84 -11.24
C ILE A 354 7.98 -29.17 -10.43
N SER A 355 6.83 -29.34 -11.07
CA SER A 355 5.60 -29.77 -10.39
C SER A 355 4.63 -30.43 -11.36
N HIS A 356 3.82 -31.35 -10.85
CA HIS A 356 2.69 -31.92 -11.58
C HIS A 356 1.50 -32.13 -10.65
N HIS A 357 0.33 -31.63 -11.08
CA HIS A 357 -0.92 -31.81 -10.35
C HIS A 357 -1.99 -32.38 -11.29
N SER A 358 -2.48 -33.58 -10.98
CA SER A 358 -3.55 -34.27 -11.72
C SER A 358 -4.79 -34.52 -10.85
N PHE A 359 -5.87 -35.00 -11.46
CA PHE A 359 -7.14 -35.39 -10.81
C PHE A 359 -8.00 -34.24 -10.24
N LEU A 360 -7.85 -33.03 -10.77
CA LEU A 360 -8.66 -31.90 -10.34
C LEU A 360 -10.04 -32.00 -11.02
N SER A 361 -11.01 -32.57 -10.31
CA SER A 361 -12.39 -32.67 -10.82
C SER A 361 -13.13 -31.34 -10.72
N ARG A 362 -14.28 -31.23 -11.40
CA ARG A 362 -15.16 -30.05 -11.27
C ARG A 362 -15.51 -29.74 -9.80
N ASN A 363 -15.77 -30.77 -9.00
CA ASN A 363 -16.14 -30.64 -7.58
C ASN A 363 -14.98 -30.12 -6.72
N SER A 364 -13.78 -30.09 -7.27
CA SER A 364 -12.57 -29.58 -6.65
C SER A 364 -12.44 -28.06 -6.77
N TYR A 365 -13.37 -27.38 -7.47
CA TYR A 365 -13.38 -25.94 -7.70
C TYR A 365 -14.71 -25.31 -7.34
N THR A 366 -14.64 -24.08 -6.82
CA THR A 366 -15.78 -23.18 -6.66
C THR A 366 -15.45 -21.89 -7.42
N ALA A 367 -16.39 -21.39 -8.21
CA ALA A 367 -16.21 -20.17 -9.01
C ALA A 367 -15.73 -19.00 -8.13
N GLY A 368 -14.67 -18.30 -8.57
CA GLY A 368 -14.10 -17.17 -7.84
C GLY A 368 -13.35 -17.51 -6.55
N VAL A 369 -13.31 -18.78 -6.11
CA VAL A 369 -12.59 -19.22 -4.91
C VAL A 369 -11.20 -19.72 -5.29
N LYS A 370 -10.17 -19.15 -4.66
CA LYS A 370 -8.78 -19.56 -4.87
C LYS A 370 -8.55 -20.99 -4.38
N LYS A 371 -7.81 -21.77 -5.17
CA LYS A 371 -7.28 -23.08 -4.78
C LYS A 371 -5.77 -23.03 -4.73
N GLU A 372 -5.19 -23.54 -3.65
CA GLU A 372 -3.75 -23.51 -3.39
C GLU A 372 -3.09 -24.84 -3.77
N PHE A 373 -1.87 -24.74 -4.28
CA PHE A 373 -1.02 -25.86 -4.69
C PHE A 373 0.42 -25.60 -4.25
N ASN A 374 1.11 -26.65 -3.79
CA ASN A 374 2.55 -26.62 -3.55
C ASN A 374 3.30 -26.93 -4.85
N ILE A 375 4.48 -26.36 -5.03
CA ILE A 375 5.42 -26.78 -6.09
C ILE A 375 6.26 -27.93 -5.54
N ASP A 376 6.29 -29.06 -6.24
CA ASP A 376 6.91 -30.31 -5.75
C ASP A 376 8.45 -30.17 -5.60
N ALA A 377 9.11 -29.52 -6.55
CA ALA A 377 10.55 -29.30 -6.59
C ALA A 377 10.90 -27.82 -6.87
N PRO A 378 10.67 -26.92 -5.91
CA PRO A 378 10.88 -25.49 -6.09
C PRO A 378 12.37 -25.17 -6.31
N ASN A 379 12.66 -24.26 -7.25
CA ASN A 379 14.03 -23.81 -7.55
C ASN A 379 14.00 -22.41 -8.20
N ILE A 380 15.16 -21.76 -8.31
CA ILE A 380 15.28 -20.40 -8.85
C ILE A 380 15.28 -20.44 -10.39
N TYR A 381 14.27 -19.79 -10.97
CA TYR A 381 14.13 -19.65 -12.41
C TYR A 381 13.82 -18.23 -12.85
N LYS A 382 14.28 -17.90 -14.06
CA LYS A 382 13.89 -16.69 -14.79
C LYS A 382 12.58 -16.88 -15.56
N TYR A 383 12.24 -18.11 -15.92
CA TYR A 383 11.05 -18.44 -16.68
C TYR A 383 10.26 -19.54 -15.98
N TYR A 384 8.97 -19.33 -15.81
CA TYR A 384 8.03 -20.33 -15.34
C TYR A 384 6.99 -20.62 -16.42
N GLN A 385 6.80 -21.88 -16.80
CA GLN A 385 5.77 -22.31 -17.73
C GLN A 385 4.70 -23.12 -17.02
N PHE A 386 3.45 -22.67 -17.11
CA PHE A 386 2.26 -23.43 -16.77
C PHE A 386 1.75 -24.07 -18.04
N LYS A 387 1.66 -25.40 -18.06
CA LYS A 387 1.13 -26.17 -19.17
C LYS A 387 -0.08 -26.95 -18.69
N PHE A 388 -1.22 -26.75 -19.35
CA PHE A 388 -2.50 -27.30 -18.97
C PHE A 388 -2.93 -28.34 -20.00
N THR A 389 -2.98 -29.62 -19.63
CA THR A 389 -3.22 -30.72 -20.59
C THR A 389 -4.66 -31.15 -20.69
N LYS A 390 -5.47 -30.92 -19.64
CA LYS A 390 -6.92 -31.15 -19.63
C LYS A 390 -7.61 -30.27 -18.60
N ASN A 391 -8.89 -30.01 -18.83
CA ASN A 391 -9.77 -29.33 -17.88
C ASN A 391 -10.43 -30.29 -16.89
N SER A 392 -11.21 -29.74 -15.97
CA SER A 392 -11.82 -30.46 -14.86
C SER A 392 -12.90 -31.49 -15.28
N THR A 393 -13.31 -31.47 -16.55
CA THR A 393 -14.20 -32.47 -17.16
C THR A 393 -13.49 -33.34 -18.22
N GLY A 394 -12.18 -33.21 -18.40
CA GLY A 394 -11.38 -34.00 -19.34
C GLY A 394 -11.26 -33.46 -20.77
N GLY A 395 -11.81 -32.28 -21.06
CA GLY A 395 -11.66 -31.58 -22.34
C GLY A 395 -10.35 -30.77 -22.45
N SER A 396 -10.08 -30.22 -23.63
CA SER A 396 -8.84 -29.47 -23.94
C SER A 396 -8.92 -27.96 -23.68
N ARG A 397 -10.13 -27.39 -23.56
CA ARG A 397 -10.34 -25.96 -23.31
C ARG A 397 -10.06 -25.60 -21.85
N ILE A 398 -9.24 -24.58 -21.62
CA ILE A 398 -8.80 -24.14 -20.30
C ILE A 398 -9.15 -22.68 -20.07
N ILE A 399 -9.79 -22.41 -18.93
CA ILE A 399 -10.10 -21.07 -18.44
C ILE A 399 -9.51 -20.86 -17.05
N VAL A 400 -8.72 -19.80 -16.88
CA VAL A 400 -8.13 -19.39 -15.60
C VAL A 400 -8.36 -17.90 -15.40
N ALA A 401 -9.02 -17.52 -14.30
CA ALA A 401 -9.27 -16.12 -14.00
C ALA A 401 -8.09 -15.47 -13.26
N LYS A 402 -7.40 -16.22 -12.39
CA LYS A 402 -6.27 -15.70 -11.63
C LYS A 402 -5.21 -16.77 -11.34
N ILE A 403 -3.95 -16.36 -11.40
CA ILE A 403 -2.81 -17.12 -10.88
C ILE A 403 -2.03 -16.22 -9.92
N GLU A 404 -1.66 -16.76 -8.76
CA GLU A 404 -0.77 -16.08 -7.82
C GLU A 404 0.41 -16.98 -7.49
N PHE A 405 1.60 -16.40 -7.36
CA PHE A 405 2.78 -17.11 -6.89
C PHE A 405 3.15 -16.66 -5.50
N MET A 406 3.64 -17.60 -4.70
CA MET A 406 4.08 -17.35 -3.34
C MET A 406 5.50 -17.89 -3.16
N GLU A 407 6.35 -17.09 -2.52
CA GLU A 407 7.65 -17.48 -1.98
C GLU A 407 7.43 -18.07 -0.58
N THR A 408 8.29 -19.01 -0.14
CA THR A 408 8.27 -19.51 1.24
C THR A 408 9.58 -19.23 1.93
N CYS A 409 9.50 -18.77 3.17
CA CYS A 409 10.60 -18.91 4.10
C CYS A 409 10.68 -20.32 4.66
N LYS A 410 11.90 -20.75 4.93
CA LYS A 410 12.19 -21.83 5.87
C LYS A 410 12.71 -21.23 7.16
N TYR A 411 12.31 -21.85 8.26
CA TYR A 411 12.62 -21.42 9.60
C TYR A 411 13.39 -22.51 10.33
N LEU A 412 14.41 -22.09 11.05
CA LEU A 412 15.02 -22.84 12.14
C LEU A 412 15.00 -21.95 13.37
N ILE A 413 15.15 -22.51 14.56
CA ILE A 413 15.26 -21.74 15.79
C ILE A 413 16.68 -21.89 16.29
N ARG A 414 17.29 -20.80 16.77
CA ARG A 414 18.53 -20.86 17.55
C ARG A 414 18.23 -20.42 18.96
N TYR A 415 18.71 -21.18 19.93
CA TYR A 415 18.74 -20.78 21.32
C TYR A 415 20.16 -20.95 21.83
N ASN A 416 20.75 -19.86 22.32
CA ASN A 416 22.19 -19.78 22.61
C ASN A 416 23.03 -20.16 21.37
N SER A 417 23.70 -21.32 21.41
CA SER A 417 24.52 -21.84 20.30
C SER A 417 23.89 -23.02 19.56
N GLU A 418 22.73 -23.50 20.02
CA GLU A 418 22.08 -24.69 19.52
C GLU A 418 20.94 -24.37 18.55
N ILE A 419 20.74 -25.23 17.57
CA ILE A 419 19.74 -25.14 16.51
C ILE A 419 18.63 -26.15 16.77
N TYR A 420 17.40 -25.67 16.67
CA TYR A 420 16.16 -26.37 16.91
C TYR A 420 15.26 -26.27 15.66
N THR A 421 14.29 -27.18 15.56
CA THR A 421 13.20 -27.15 14.58
C THR A 421 11.84 -27.23 15.28
N PHE A 422 10.77 -27.05 14.52
CA PHE A 422 9.39 -27.27 14.95
C PHE A 422 8.73 -28.29 14.04
N ASN A 423 8.27 -29.41 14.61
CA ASN A 423 7.68 -30.51 13.84
C ASN A 423 6.15 -30.37 13.63
N GLY A 424 5.56 -29.23 14.03
CA GLY A 424 4.11 -29.02 14.04
C GLY A 424 3.46 -29.17 15.42
N THR A 425 4.16 -29.79 16.38
CA THR A 425 3.67 -29.97 17.75
C THR A 425 4.69 -29.50 18.79
N ASN A 426 5.97 -29.90 18.64
CA ASN A 426 7.02 -29.60 19.61
C ASN A 426 8.19 -28.89 18.93
N ILE A 427 8.88 -28.07 19.70
CA ILE A 427 10.21 -27.56 19.35
C ILE A 427 11.24 -28.61 19.79
N LEU A 428 12.12 -29.01 18.87
CA LEU A 428 13.05 -30.11 19.05
C LEU A 428 14.47 -29.66 18.71
N LEU A 429 15.43 -30.04 19.55
CA LEU A 429 16.86 -29.88 19.25
C LEU A 429 17.21 -30.70 18.01
N LEU A 430 17.90 -30.09 17.05
CA LEU A 430 18.33 -30.81 15.86
C LEU A 430 19.54 -31.70 16.12
N PRO A 431 19.59 -32.91 15.57
CA PRO A 431 20.81 -33.71 15.60
C PRO A 431 21.97 -33.03 14.85
N ILE A 432 21.65 -32.30 13.77
CA ILE A 432 22.61 -31.57 12.94
C ILE A 432 22.61 -30.10 13.33
N GLN A 433 23.73 -29.66 13.88
CA GLN A 433 23.95 -28.30 14.39
C GLN A 433 24.65 -27.36 13.38
N THR A 434 24.90 -27.84 12.16
CA THR A 434 25.45 -27.03 11.08
C THR A 434 24.38 -26.11 10.52
N LEU A 435 24.64 -24.81 10.46
CA LEU A 435 23.74 -23.87 9.79
C LEU A 435 24.13 -23.72 8.32
N ASP A 436 23.38 -24.38 7.44
CA ASP A 436 23.54 -24.30 5.99
C ASP A 436 22.20 -24.48 5.27
N LYS A 437 22.21 -24.42 3.93
CA LYS A 437 21.00 -24.60 3.10
C LYS A 437 20.36 -25.99 3.30
N SER A 438 21.18 -27.03 3.39
CA SER A 438 20.69 -28.41 3.55
C SER A 438 19.90 -28.56 4.84
N ASN A 439 20.34 -27.92 5.92
CA ASN A 439 19.63 -27.95 7.19
C ASN A 439 18.28 -27.22 7.10
N PHE A 440 18.21 -26.06 6.44
CA PHE A 440 16.93 -25.38 6.18
C PHE A 440 15.99 -26.20 5.28
N ASP A 441 16.50 -26.86 4.24
CA ASP A 441 15.70 -27.65 3.32
C ASP A 441 15.08 -28.87 4.01
N ASN A 442 15.91 -29.62 4.75
CA ASN A 442 15.53 -30.91 5.34
C ASN A 442 14.83 -30.78 6.68
N ASN A 443 15.24 -29.81 7.50
CA ASN A 443 14.76 -29.65 8.87
C ASN A 443 14.01 -28.35 9.11
N GLY A 444 13.99 -27.41 8.15
CA GLY A 444 13.32 -26.13 8.32
C GLY A 444 11.80 -26.24 8.25
N PHE A 445 11.12 -25.65 9.23
CA PHE A 445 9.66 -25.51 9.23
C PHE A 445 9.23 -24.27 8.42
N SER A 446 7.96 -24.19 8.04
CA SER A 446 7.47 -23.18 7.09
C SER A 446 6.50 -22.15 7.69
N ASP A 447 6.10 -22.32 8.95
CA ASP A 447 5.09 -21.47 9.57
C ASP A 447 5.37 -21.27 11.06
N ALA A 448 5.92 -20.10 11.40
CA ALA A 448 6.24 -19.73 12.77
C ALA A 448 5.00 -19.29 13.57
N THR A 449 3.88 -18.99 12.91
CA THR A 449 2.64 -18.54 13.57
C THR A 449 1.93 -19.67 14.33
N LYS A 450 2.32 -20.91 14.07
CA LYS A 450 1.80 -22.13 14.74
C LYS A 450 2.44 -22.38 16.11
N ILE A 451 3.59 -21.78 16.40
CA ILE A 451 4.25 -21.95 17.68
C ILE A 451 3.56 -21.04 18.70
N THR A 452 2.94 -21.64 19.71
CA THR A 452 2.21 -20.94 20.77
C THR A 452 3.17 -20.42 21.86
N GLU A 453 2.70 -19.50 22.69
CA GLU A 453 3.43 -19.01 23.88
C GLU A 453 3.86 -20.19 24.78
N GLU A 454 2.93 -21.10 25.08
CA GLU A 454 3.20 -22.32 25.85
C GLU A 454 4.31 -23.20 25.23
N MET A 455 4.35 -23.34 23.90
CA MET A 455 5.41 -24.10 23.23
C MET A 455 6.77 -23.41 23.36
N TRP A 456 6.83 -22.08 23.27
CA TRP A 456 8.07 -21.33 23.50
C TRP A 456 8.55 -21.50 24.94
N ASP A 457 7.65 -21.32 25.90
CA ASP A 457 7.94 -21.38 27.34
C ASP A 457 8.32 -22.79 27.80
N THR A 458 7.78 -23.82 27.14
CA THR A 458 8.17 -25.21 27.40
C THR A 458 9.56 -25.53 26.85
N ALA A 459 9.91 -24.97 25.68
CA ALA A 459 11.17 -25.28 25.00
C ALA A 459 12.36 -24.48 25.54
N PHE A 460 12.13 -23.25 26.00
CA PHE A 460 13.19 -22.33 26.41
C PHE A 460 12.87 -21.70 27.75
N ALA A 461 13.85 -21.67 28.66
CA ALA A 461 13.70 -21.07 29.99
C ALA A 461 13.43 -19.56 29.92
N ASP A 462 14.00 -18.90 28.91
CA ASP A 462 13.80 -17.50 28.58
C ASP A 462 13.95 -17.33 27.05
N LYS A 463 13.41 -16.23 26.50
CA LYS A 463 13.43 -15.90 25.08
C LYS A 463 14.52 -14.90 24.70
N SER A 464 15.27 -14.34 25.67
CA SER A 464 16.30 -13.32 25.44
C SER A 464 17.39 -13.73 24.45
N ASN A 465 17.70 -15.03 24.37
CA ASN A 465 18.67 -15.61 23.43
C ASN A 465 18.02 -16.43 22.31
N VAL A 466 16.70 -16.40 22.18
CA VAL A 466 15.98 -17.09 21.11
C VAL A 466 16.01 -16.26 19.84
N LYS A 467 16.46 -16.87 18.76
CA LYS A 467 16.48 -16.28 17.43
C LYS A 467 15.75 -17.17 16.46
N LEU A 468 14.79 -16.62 15.75
CA LEU A 468 14.21 -17.27 14.60
C LEU A 468 15.13 -17.03 13.40
N LEU A 469 15.67 -18.13 12.89
CA LEU A 469 16.53 -18.17 11.73
C LEU A 469 15.66 -18.28 10.48
N VAL A 470 15.71 -17.29 9.61
CA VAL A 470 14.84 -17.21 8.43
C VAL A 470 15.69 -17.34 7.18
N TRP A 471 15.45 -18.39 6.41
CA TRP A 471 16.03 -18.55 5.08
C TRP A 471 14.97 -18.29 4.02
N THR A 472 15.33 -17.53 3.00
CA THR A 472 14.50 -17.27 1.82
C THR A 472 15.34 -17.42 0.57
N ASP A 473 14.73 -17.96 -0.46
CA ASP A 473 15.25 -18.03 -1.81
C ASP A 473 15.14 -16.69 -2.58
N ASP A 474 14.50 -15.67 -2.00
CA ASP A 474 14.46 -14.31 -2.54
C ASP A 474 15.79 -13.57 -2.31
N MET A 475 16.66 -13.64 -3.30
CA MET A 475 17.94 -12.93 -3.32
C MET A 475 17.82 -11.40 -3.38
N ASN A 476 16.65 -10.86 -3.76
CA ASN A 476 16.41 -9.43 -3.78
C ASN A 476 15.85 -8.91 -2.44
N ARG A 477 15.53 -9.81 -1.49
CA ARG A 477 15.04 -9.43 -0.16
C ARG A 477 16.10 -8.65 0.59
N THR A 478 15.79 -7.43 1.01
CA THR A 478 16.70 -6.56 1.78
C THR A 478 16.34 -6.44 3.26
N SER A 479 15.10 -6.80 3.62
CA SER A 479 14.63 -6.79 5.01
C SER A 479 13.53 -7.82 5.21
N ILE A 480 13.37 -8.25 6.46
CA ILE A 480 12.22 -9.02 6.94
C ILE A 480 11.73 -8.42 8.26
N SER A 481 10.44 -8.57 8.54
CA SER A 481 9.84 -8.13 9.79
C SER A 481 8.72 -9.07 10.21
N MET A 482 8.57 -9.29 11.51
CA MET A 482 7.49 -10.08 12.09
C MET A 482 6.71 -9.23 13.09
N ASP A 483 5.41 -9.43 13.12
CA ASP A 483 4.48 -8.92 14.11
C ASP A 483 4.30 -9.99 15.18
N VAL A 484 4.47 -9.61 16.44
CA VAL A 484 4.48 -10.52 17.59
C VAL A 484 3.52 -9.98 18.65
N ASN A 485 2.65 -10.86 19.15
CA ASN A 485 1.82 -10.57 20.31
C ASN A 485 2.69 -10.31 21.53
N ILE A 486 2.32 -9.30 22.31
CA ILE A 486 2.92 -8.97 23.60
C ILE A 486 1.84 -8.86 24.66
N GLU A 487 2.22 -8.70 25.92
CA GLU A 487 1.24 -8.36 26.94
C GLU A 487 0.63 -6.98 26.67
N SER A 488 -0.71 -6.92 26.66
CA SER A 488 -1.42 -5.69 26.33
C SER A 488 -1.17 -4.59 27.35
N PHE A 489 -0.78 -3.41 26.89
CA PHE A 489 -0.61 -2.23 27.76
C PHE A 489 -1.02 -0.94 27.05
N LYS A 490 -1.19 0.16 27.80
CA LYS A 490 -1.29 1.50 27.22
C LYS A 490 0.02 2.24 27.50
N PRO A 491 0.56 3.03 26.55
CA PRO A 491 1.81 3.76 26.77
C PRO A 491 1.88 4.53 28.08
N LYS A 492 0.80 5.21 28.45
CA LYS A 492 0.75 5.97 29.70
C LYS A 492 0.94 5.13 30.97
N ASP A 493 0.60 3.83 30.93
CA ASP A 493 0.66 2.94 32.08
C ASP A 493 2.11 2.45 32.33
N LYS A 494 2.96 2.43 31.29
CA LYS A 494 4.38 2.06 31.37
C LYS A 494 5.33 3.25 31.56
N LEU A 495 4.81 4.48 31.45
CA LEU A 495 5.55 5.70 31.81
C LEU A 495 5.65 5.80 33.34
N LYS A 496 6.72 5.23 33.92
CA LYS A 496 6.97 5.32 35.37
C LYS A 496 7.06 6.78 35.80
N LEU A 497 6.24 7.17 36.78
CA LEU A 497 6.36 8.47 37.42
C LEU A 497 7.58 8.42 38.37
N ILE A 498 8.54 9.33 38.17
CA ILE A 498 9.62 9.54 39.14
C ILE A 498 9.05 10.49 40.21
N HIS A 499 8.94 10.01 41.47
CA HIS A 499 8.22 10.67 42.57
C HIS A 499 6.72 10.93 42.25
N ASP A 500 6.08 11.91 42.90
CA ASP A 500 4.72 12.41 42.59
C ASP A 500 4.66 13.24 41.27
N GLY A 501 5.67 13.11 40.42
CA GLY A 501 5.88 13.97 39.25
C GLY A 501 4.84 13.78 38.14
N LYS A 502 4.61 14.83 37.35
CA LYS A 502 3.77 14.81 36.13
C LYS A 502 4.65 14.71 34.88
N PHE A 503 4.07 14.23 33.77
CA PHE A 503 4.67 14.39 32.44
C PHE A 503 4.14 15.66 31.77
N ASP A 504 5.04 16.49 31.27
CA ASP A 504 4.71 17.60 30.39
C ASP A 504 4.64 17.11 28.93
N ILE A 505 3.69 17.63 28.17
CA ILE A 505 3.58 17.40 26.73
C ILE A 505 4.21 18.60 26.02
N LEU A 506 5.32 18.37 25.32
CA LEU A 506 5.88 19.35 24.40
C LEU A 506 5.33 19.14 23.01
N MET A 507 5.06 20.24 22.32
CA MET A 507 4.46 20.27 20.99
C MET A 507 5.27 21.20 20.10
N LYS A 508 5.50 20.80 18.84
CA LYS A 508 6.16 21.65 17.85
C LYS A 508 5.47 21.59 16.49
#